data_AF-A0A975LPV0-F1
#
_entry.id   AF-A0A975LPV0-F1
#
_cell.length_a   1.000
_cell.length_b   1.000
_cell.length_c   1.000
_cell.angle_alpha   90.00
_cell.angle_beta   90.00
_cell.angle_gamma   90.00
#
_symmetry.space_group_name_H-M   'P 1'
#
loop_
_entity.id
_entity.type
_entity.pdbx_description
1 polymer ?
#
loop_
_entity_poly.entity_id
_entity_poly.type
_entity_poly.pdbx_seq_one_letter_code
_entity_poly.pdbx_strand_id
1 'polypeptide(L)' 'MYYMLLGSTFGRTELSKTFGVDTRTVSRYVSEINVFFMNNYINHKIVYAGELKKYRME' A
#
# COMPACT_ATOMS: atom_id res chain seq x y z
N MET A 1 9.30 -9.56 13.59
CA MET A 1 9.31 -8.32 12.79
C MET A 1 8.18 -8.24 11.75
N TYR A 2 7.56 -9.36 11.32
CA TYR A 2 6.49 -9.36 10.31
C TYR A 2 5.12 -8.84 10.81
N TYR A 3 4.84 -8.96 12.12
CA TYR A 3 3.55 -8.59 12.72
C TYR A 3 3.30 -7.09 12.90
N MET A 4 4.26 -6.21 12.56
CA MET A 4 4.15 -4.77 12.83
C MET A 4 3.37 -3.99 11.76
N LEU A 5 3.08 -4.60 10.60
CA LEU A 5 2.39 -3.95 9.47
C LEU A 5 0.88 -4.20 9.42
N LEU A 6 0.37 -5.18 10.17
CA LEU A 6 -1.07 -5.45 10.29
C LEU A 6 -1.71 -4.33 11.13
N GLY A 7 -2.24 -3.31 10.44
CA GLY A 7 -2.87 -2.13 11.05
C GLY A 7 -2.18 -0.80 10.76
N SER A 8 -1.00 -0.80 10.11
CA SER A 8 -0.35 0.43 9.69
C SER A 8 -1.13 1.09 8.54
N THR A 9 -1.41 2.38 8.67
CA THR A 9 -2.02 3.17 7.60
C THR A 9 -1.01 4.19 7.07
N PHE A 10 -0.85 4.25 5.75
CA PHE A 10 0.13 5.13 5.10
C PHE A 10 -0.56 6.13 4.17
N GLY A 11 -0.23 7.41 4.30
CA GLY A 11 -0.77 8.45 3.42
C GLY A 11 -0.18 8.38 2.01
N ARG A 12 -1.00 8.57 0.98
CA ARG A 12 -0.50 8.60 -0.42
C ARG A 12 0.56 9.69 -0.64
N THR A 13 0.36 10.87 -0.05
CA THR A 13 1.32 11.99 -0.13
C THR A 13 2.58 11.74 0.70
N GLU A 14 2.45 11.04 1.81
CA GLU A 14 3.59 10.64 2.65
C GLU A 14 4.49 9.66 1.90
N LEU A 15 3.90 8.59 1.34
CA LEU A 15 4.62 7.62 0.52
C LEU A 15 5.29 8.29 -0.69
N SER A 16 4.60 9.23 -1.34
CA SER A 16 5.16 10.01 -2.45
C SER A 16 6.42 10.77 -2.03
N LYS A 17 6.42 11.44 -0.87
CA LYS A 17 7.60 12.14 -0.35
C LYS A 17 8.71 11.17 0.07
N THR A 18 8.36 10.12 0.80
CA THR A 18 9.32 9.13 1.31
C THR A 18 10.08 8.42 0.20
N PHE A 19 9.39 8.08 -0.90
CA PHE A 19 9.99 7.38 -2.02
C PHE A 19 10.44 8.31 -3.16
N GLY A 20 10.20 9.62 -3.05
CA GLY A 20 10.58 10.59 -4.08
C GLY A 20 9.88 10.39 -5.43
N VAL A 21 8.64 9.89 -5.41
CA VAL A 21 7.84 9.59 -6.61
C VAL A 21 6.52 10.33 -6.59
N ASP A 22 5.88 10.51 -7.74
CA ASP A 22 4.56 11.12 -7.80
C ASP A 22 3.47 10.21 -7.20
N THR A 23 2.36 10.81 -6.77
CA THR A 23 1.26 10.08 -6.12
C THR A 23 0.55 9.07 -7.04
N ARG A 24 0.62 9.23 -8.36
CA ARG A 24 0.10 8.27 -9.33
C ARG A 24 1.02 7.06 -9.43
N THR A 25 2.33 7.25 -9.37
CA THR A 25 3.33 6.19 -9.27
C THR A 25 3.16 5.38 -7.97
N VAL A 26 2.89 6.04 -6.83
CA VAL A 26 2.51 5.32 -5.59
C VAL A 26 1.31 4.41 -5.82
N SER A 27 0.29 4.91 -6.52
CA SER A 27 -0.93 4.13 -6.80
C SER A 27 -0.64 2.92 -7.69
N ARG A 28 0.24 3.11 -8.69
CA ARG A 28 0.71 2.02 -9.56
C ARG A 28 1.49 0.95 -8.79
N TYR A 29 2.43 1.35 -7.93
CA TYR A 29 3.19 0.39 -7.11
C TYR A 29 2.29 -0.42 -6.17
N VAL A 30 1.28 0.21 -5.57
CA VAL A 30 0.29 -0.51 -4.76
C VAL A 30 -0.44 -1.58 -5.60
N SER A 31 -0.82 -1.26 -6.83
CA SER A 31 -1.42 -2.25 -7.74
C SER A 31 -0.45 -3.39 -8.09
N GLU A 32 0.81 -3.08 -8.40
CA GLU A 32 1.85 -4.07 -8.72
C GLU A 32 2.12 -5.01 -7.52
N ILE A 33 2.18 -4.48 -6.29
CA ILE A 33 2.34 -5.28 -5.07
C ILE A 33 1.15 -6.21 -4.85
N ASN A 34 -0.08 -5.73 -5.07
CA ASN A 34 -1.27 -6.58 -4.96
C ASN A 34 -1.27 -7.71 -6.00
N VAL A 35 -0.81 -7.45 -7.23
CA VAL A 35 -0.62 -8.50 -8.24
C VAL A 35 0.43 -9.51 -7.79
N PHE A 36 1.53 -9.05 -7.21
CA PHE A 36 2.53 -9.94 -6.63
C PHE A 36 1.95 -10.83 -5.52
N PHE A 37 1.16 -10.28 -4.59
CA PHE A 37 0.51 -11.08 -3.55
C PHE A 37 -0.40 -12.15 -4.13
N MET A 38 -1.24 -11.79 -5.11
CA MET A 38 -2.13 -12.71 -5.80
C MET A 38 -1.36 -13.84 -6.50
N ASN A 39 -0.29 -13.52 -7.23
CA ASN A 39 0.51 -14.50 -7.98
C ASN A 39 1.27 -15.47 -7.06
N ASN A 40 1.53 -15.07 -5.81
CA ASN A 40 2.25 -15.87 -4.82
C ASN A 40 1.32 -16.50 -3.77
N TYR A 41 -0.01 -16.46 -3.98
CA TYR A 41 -1.01 -16.97 -3.03
C TYR A 41 -0.86 -16.40 -1.60
N ILE A 42 -0.38 -15.17 -1.49
CA ILE A 42 -0.26 -14.44 -0.23
C ILE A 42 -1.64 -13.84 0.06
N ASN A 43 -2.26 -14.24 1.17
CA ASN A 43 -3.58 -13.76 1.59
C ASN A 43 -3.51 -12.36 2.22
N HIS A 44 -3.02 -11.38 1.45
CA HIS A 44 -2.95 -9.98 1.83
C HIS A 44 -3.29 -9.06 0.66
N LYS A 45 -3.77 -7.87 0.99
CA LYS A 45 -4.04 -6.81 0.01
C LYS A 45 -3.81 -5.43 0.61
N ILE A 46 -3.20 -4.55 -0.16
CA ILE A 46 -3.14 -3.12 0.15
C ILE A 46 -4.36 -2.45 -0.45
N VAL A 47 -5.16 -1.79 0.39
CA VAL A 47 -6.43 -1.16 0.02
C VAL A 47 -6.41 0.32 0.35
N TYR A 48 -7.00 1.15 -0.50
CA TYR A 48 -7.11 2.59 -0.24
C TYR A 48 -8.41 2.88 0.52
N ALA A 49 -8.29 3.30 1.78
CA ALA A 49 -9.41 3.75 2.60
C ALA A 49 -9.71 5.23 2.28
N GLY A 50 -10.73 5.46 1.44
CA GLY A 50 -11.10 6.80 0.95
C GLY A 50 -11.40 7.81 2.06
N GLU A 51 -12.07 7.38 3.13
CA GLU A 51 -12.40 8.21 4.30
C GLU A 51 -11.15 8.72 5.02
N LEU A 52 -10.12 7.86 5.13
CA LEU A 52 -8.87 8.18 5.82
C LEU A 52 -7.83 8.80 4.88
N LYS A 53 -8.06 8.75 3.56
CA LYS A 53 -7.09 9.10 2.51
C LYS A 53 -5.74 8.36 2.66
N LYS A 54 -5.79 7.11 3.11
CA LYS A 54 -4.62 6.27 3.42
C LYS A 54 -4.74 4.89 2.81
N TYR A 55 -3.59 4.27 2.54
CA TYR A 55 -3.49 2.85 2.28
C TYR A 55 -3.42 2.09 3.59
N ARG A 56 -4.05 0.91 3.64
CA ARG A 56 -3.93 -0.06 4.73
C ARG A 56 -3.70 -1.45 4.16
N MET A 57 -3.02 -2.30 4.91
CA MET A 57 -2.89 -3.71 4.58
C MET A 57 -4.03 -4.47 5.27
N GLU A 58 -4.73 -5.29 4.48
CA GLU A 58 -5.73 -6.26 4.88
C GLU A 58 -5.19 -7.68 4.68
#